data_AF-A0A6S6U5I4-F1
#
_entry.id   AF-A0A6S6U5I4-F1
#
_cell.length_a   1.000
_cell.length_b   1.000
_cell.length_c   1.000
_cell.angle_alpha   90.00
_cell.angle_beta   90.00
_cell.angle_gamma   90.00
#
_symmetry.space_group_name_H-M   'P 1'
#
loop_
_entity.id
_entity.type
_entity.pdbx_description
1 polymer ?
#
loop_
_entity_poly.entity_id
_entity_poly.type
_entity_poly.pdbx_seq_one_letter_code
_entity_poly.pdbx_strand_id
1 'polypeptide(L)'
;MRIRRHKKFLKDFRDIKLSDSQFEKFVYYINALREDIKLPPESKDHALSGNYKDCREFHLGGDMLIIYIENSEDEVILMRIGTHSQLF
;
A
#
# COMPACT_ATOMS: atom_id res chain seq x y z
N MET A 1 -0.71 14.60 3.22
CA MET A 1 -1.76 13.87 2.49
C MET A 1 -2.77 13.22 3.42
N ARG A 2 -4.05 13.17 3.02
CA ARG A 2 -5.10 12.43 3.74
C ARG A 2 -5.12 10.97 3.30
N ILE A 3 -5.04 10.04 4.26
CA ILE A 3 -5.11 8.61 3.97
C ILE A 3 -6.58 8.15 3.95
N ARG A 4 -7.00 7.54 2.84
CA ARG A 4 -8.28 6.84 2.71
C ARG A 4 -8.07 5.37 2.44
N ARG A 5 -9.10 4.57 2.74
CA ARG A 5 -9.10 3.12 2.54
C ARG A 5 -10.26 2.75 1.63
N HIS A 6 -9.96 2.09 0.53
CA HIS A 6 -10.97 1.58 -0.37
C HIS A 6 -11.73 0.40 0.27
N LYS A 7 -12.97 0.13 -0.16
CA LYS A 7 -13.78 -0.97 0.40
C LYS A 7 -13.12 -2.34 0.23
N LYS A 8 -12.40 -2.55 -0.89
CA LYS A 8 -11.63 -3.79 -1.13
C LYS A 8 -10.47 -3.92 -0.15
N PHE A 9 -9.66 -2.87 0.03
CA PHE A 9 -8.61 -2.84 1.06
C PHE A 9 -9.14 -3.24 2.44
N LEU A 10 -10.27 -2.67 2.89
CA LEU A 10 -10.85 -3.01 4.19
C LEU A 10 -11.26 -4.49 4.30
N LYS A 11 -11.68 -5.09 3.19
CA LYS A 11 -12.00 -6.52 3.13
C LYS A 11 -10.73 -7.35 3.18
N ASP A 12 -9.74 -7.05 2.32
CA ASP A 12 -8.48 -7.80 2.27
C ASP A 12 -7.75 -7.73 3.63
N PHE A 13 -7.70 -6.53 4.24
CA PHE A 13 -7.02 -6.29 5.51
C PHE A 13 -7.63 -7.06 6.68
N ARG A 14 -8.92 -7.41 6.62
CA ARG A 14 -9.59 -8.18 7.68
C ARG A 14 -9.05 -9.61 7.77
N ASP A 15 -8.71 -10.20 6.63
CA ASP A 15 -8.37 -11.62 6.52
C ASP A 15 -6.84 -11.86 6.54
N ILE A 16 -6.05 -10.78 6.48
CA ILE A 16 -4.58 -10.83 6.50
C ILE A 16 -4.04 -10.87 7.93
N LYS A 17 -2.98 -11.66 8.12
CA LYS A 17 -2.12 -11.61 9.30
C LYS A 17 -0.76 -11.04 8.90
N LEU A 18 -0.43 -9.89 9.48
CA LEU A 18 0.90 -9.30 9.35
C LEU A 18 1.79 -9.86 10.46
N SER A 19 3.06 -10.13 10.14
CA SER A 19 4.09 -10.28 11.17
C SER A 19 4.36 -8.94 11.85
N ASP A 20 5.01 -8.96 13.02
CA ASP A 20 5.35 -7.73 13.74
C ASP A 20 6.17 -6.76 12.87
N SER A 21 7.16 -7.29 12.14
CA SER A 21 7.98 -6.48 11.22
C SER A 21 7.16 -5.90 10.05
N GLN A 22 6.19 -6.64 9.51
CA GLN A 22 5.30 -6.13 8.47
C GLN A 22 4.35 -5.06 9.02
N PHE A 23 3.89 -5.22 10.26
CA PHE A 23 3.03 -4.25 10.93
C PHE A 23 3.78 -2.94 11.24
N GLU A 24 5.02 -3.02 11.73
CA GLU A 24 5.89 -1.86 11.93
C GLU A 24 6.11 -1.08 10.63
N LYS A 25 6.44 -1.79 9.55
CA LYS A 25 6.57 -1.19 8.20
C LYS A 25 5.26 -0.58 7.72
N PHE A 26 4.13 -1.24 7.95
CA PHE A 26 2.83 -0.69 7.61
C PHE A 26 2.61 0.66 8.29
N VAL A 27 2.79 0.74 9.61
CA VAL A 27 2.64 1.99 10.36
C VAL A 27 3.60 3.06 9.84
N TYR A 28 4.87 2.71 9.66
CA TYR A 28 5.90 3.64 9.19
C TYR A 28 5.62 4.18 7.78
N TYR A 29 5.29 3.31 6.83
CA TYR A 29 5.05 3.71 5.44
C TYR A 29 3.75 4.52 5.28
N ILE A 30 2.69 4.17 6.01
CA ILE A 30 1.46 4.96 6.00
C ILE A 30 1.71 6.37 6.57
N ASN A 31 2.55 6.50 7.59
CA ASN A 31 2.95 7.80 8.11
C ASN A 31 3.80 8.58 7.11
N ALA A 32 4.75 7.94 6.43
CA ALA A 32 5.56 8.57 5.39
C ALA A 32 4.68 9.11 4.25
N LEU A 33 3.72 8.32 3.74
CA LEU A 33 2.76 8.78 2.74
C LEU A 33 1.90 9.94 3.24
N ARG A 34 1.50 9.92 4.52
CA ARG A 34 0.74 11.02 5.13
C ARG A 34 1.54 12.32 5.17
N GLU A 35 2.85 12.24 5.42
CA GLU A 35 3.75 13.40 5.47
C GLU A 35 4.31 13.81 4.10
N ASP A 36 3.86 13.16 3.01
CA ASP A 36 4.40 13.36 1.64
C ASP A 36 5.92 13.09 1.57
N ILE A 37 6.39 12.14 2.39
CA ILE A 37 7.77 11.69 2.43
C ILE A 37 7.92 10.43 1.58
N LYS A 38 8.96 10.43 0.74
CA LYS A 38 9.30 9.27 -0.10
C LYS A 38 9.52 8.01 0.76
N LEU A 39 8.89 6.91 0.36
CA LEU A 39 9.10 5.60 0.99
C LEU A 39 10.56 5.15 0.85
N PRO A 40 11.10 4.41 1.83
CA PRO A 40 12.49 3.99 1.78
C PRO A 40 12.69 2.90 0.69
N PRO A 41 13.91 2.72 0.16
CA PRO A 41 14.16 1.82 -0.99
C PRO A 41 13.71 0.37 -0.80
N GLU A 42 13.75 -0.16 0.43
CA GLU A 42 13.31 -1.51 0.77
C GLU A 42 11.80 -1.72 0.63
N SER A 43 11.00 -0.65 0.57
CA SER A 43 9.58 -0.73 0.24
C SER A 43 9.35 -1.14 -1.21
N LYS A 44 10.36 -0.99 -2.09
CA LYS A 44 10.26 -1.23 -3.53
C LYS A 44 9.07 -0.50 -4.16
N ASP A 45 8.78 0.71 -3.69
CA ASP A 45 7.70 1.54 -4.23
C ASP A 45 7.89 1.80 -5.73
N HIS A 46 6.88 1.44 -6.54
CA HIS A 46 6.88 1.66 -7.99
C HIS A 46 5.47 1.75 -8.58
N ALA A 47 5.37 2.36 -9.76
CA ALA A 47 4.12 2.43 -10.51
C ALA A 47 3.78 1.08 -11.15
N LEU A 48 2.50 0.71 -11.10
CA LEU A 48 1.97 -0.48 -11.74
C LEU A 48 1.58 -0.21 -13.21
N SER A 49 1.31 -1.29 -13.94
CA SER A 49 0.87 -1.24 -15.34
C SER A 49 -0.40 -2.06 -15.56
N GLY A 50 -0.93 -2.04 -16.80
CA GLY A 50 -2.13 -2.80 -17.17
C GLY A 50 -3.39 -2.33 -16.43
N ASN A 51 -4.10 -3.27 -15.79
CA ASN A 51 -5.34 -2.98 -15.06
C ASN A 51 -5.15 -2.01 -13.87
N TYR A 52 -3.91 -1.81 -13.43
CA TYR A 52 -3.53 -0.92 -12.34
C TYR A 52 -2.62 0.23 -12.83
N LYS A 53 -2.71 0.65 -14.10
CA LYS A 53 -1.82 1.66 -14.72
C LYS A 53 -1.71 3.01 -14.00
N ASP A 54 -2.66 3.35 -13.15
CA ASP A 54 -2.69 4.61 -12.38
C ASP A 54 -2.39 4.38 -10.89
N CYS A 55 -2.06 3.15 -10.50
CA CYS A 55 -1.74 2.77 -9.14
C CYS A 55 -0.24 2.58 -8.95
N ARG A 56 0.18 2.58 -7.69
CA ARG A 56 1.52 2.24 -7.23
C ARG A 56 1.42 1.07 -6.25
N GLU A 57 2.51 0.35 -6.08
CA GLU A 57 2.61 -0.66 -5.01
C GLU A 57 3.90 -0.53 -4.19
N PHE A 58 3.82 -0.92 -2.92
CA PHE A 58 4.99 -1.10 -2.07
C PHE A 58 4.85 -2.36 -1.20
N HIS A 59 5.99 -2.95 -0.84
CA HIS A 59 6.12 -4.18 -0.06
C HIS A 59 6.28 -3.90 1.43
N LEU A 60 5.50 -4.61 2.25
CA LEU A 60 5.70 -4.68 3.71
C LEU A 60 6.76 -5.72 4.09
N GLY A 61 7.16 -6.58 3.16
CA GLY A 61 8.17 -7.63 3.35
C GLY A 61 7.65 -9.00 2.93
N GLY A 62 8.54 -9.86 2.44
CA GLY A 62 8.14 -11.07 1.75
C GLY A 62 7.33 -10.74 0.48
N ASP A 63 6.24 -11.46 0.27
CA ASP A 63 5.30 -11.26 -0.83
C ASP A 63 4.13 -10.31 -0.47
N MET A 64 4.05 -9.83 0.77
CA MET A 64 2.98 -8.95 1.25
C MET A 64 3.19 -7.51 0.77
N LEU A 65 2.21 -6.97 0.04
CA LEU A 65 2.26 -5.63 -0.56
C LEU A 65 0.93 -4.88 -0.43
N ILE A 66 1.00 -3.56 -0.63
CA ILE A 66 -0.15 -2.66 -0.69
C ILE A 66 -0.16 -2.00 -2.07
N ILE A 67 -1.32 -2.04 -2.71
CA ILE A 67 -1.61 -1.23 -3.91
C ILE A 67 -2.30 0.04 -3.44
N TYR A 68 -1.84 1.19 -3.92
CA TYR A 68 -2.40 2.50 -3.58
C TYR A 68 -2.44 3.42 -4.80
N ILE A 69 -3.21 4.50 -4.70
CA ILE A 69 -3.26 5.56 -5.70
C ILE A 69 -3.18 6.92 -5.00
N GLU A 70 -2.41 7.82 -5.59
CA GLU A 70 -2.35 9.23 -5.23
C GLU A 70 -3.31 10.00 -6.15
N ASN A 71 -4.14 10.89 -5.59
CA ASN A 71 -4.99 11.76 -6.38
C ASN A 71 -4.53 13.22 -6.32
N SER A 72 -5.10 14.07 -7.18
CA SER A 72 -4.80 15.50 -7.26
C SER A 72 -5.30 16.33 -6.06
N GLU A 73 -5.96 15.73 -5.08
CA GLU A 73 -6.59 16.39 -3.94
C GLU A 73 -5.82 16.15 -2.62
N ASP A 74 -4.51 15.91 -2.69
CA ASP A 74 -3.66 15.55 -1.55
C ASP A 74 -4.16 14.31 -0.78
N GLU A 75 -4.81 13.36 -1.46
CA GLU A 75 -5.24 12.09 -0.87
C GLU A 75 -4.45 10.90 -1.42
N VAL A 76 -4.14 9.99 -0.50
CA VAL A 76 -3.65 8.64 -0.80
C VAL A 76 -4.75 7.65 -0.47
N ILE A 77 -5.16 6.86 -1.47
CA ILE A 77 -6.18 5.83 -1.30
C ILE A 77 -5.50 4.46 -1.31
N LEU A 78 -5.55 3.76 -0.18
CA LEU A 78 -5.13 2.36 -0.10
C LEU A 78 -6.18 1.50 -0.80
N MET A 79 -5.81 0.87 -1.92
CA MET A 79 -6.73 0.18 -2.81
C MET A 79 -6.91 -1.29 -2.46
N ARG A 80 -5.79 -2.00 -2.22
CA ARG A 80 -5.72 -3.42 -1.89
C ARG A 80 -4.52 -3.70 -0.99
N ILE A 81 -4.55 -4.79 -0.24
CA ILE A 81 -3.41 -5.37 0.49
C ILE A 81 -3.46 -6.88 0.32
N GLY A 82 -2.30 -7.55 0.23
CA GLY A 82 -2.24 -8.99 0.04
C GLY A 82 -0.91 -9.46 -0.50
N THR A 83 -0.81 -10.77 -0.70
CA THR A 83 0.31 -11.36 -1.43
C THR A 83 0.19 -11.07 -2.92
N HIS A 84 1.29 -11.20 -3.67
CA HIS A 84 1.26 -11.02 -5.12
C HIS A 84 0.18 -11.87 -5.81
N SER A 85 0.04 -13.15 -5.43
CA SER A 85 -0.96 -14.09 -5.98
C SER A 85 -2.42 -13.78 -5.61
N GLN A 86 -2.66 -12.97 -4.56
CA GLN A 86 -4.01 -12.53 -4.19
C GLN A 86 -4.46 -11.29 -4.97
N LEU A 87 -3.50 -10.55 -5.52
CA LEU A 87 -3.73 -9.22 -6.07
C LEU A 87 -3.61 -9.16 -7.60
N PHE A 88 -2.84 -10.09 -8.19
CA PHE A 88 -2.59 -10.25 -9.61
C PHE A 88 -2.83 -11.71 -10.04
#